data_AF-A0A6B0UAW2-F1
#
_entry.id   AF-A0A6B0UAW2-F1
#
_cell.length_a   1.000
_cell.length_b   1.000
_cell.length_c   1.000
_cell.angle_alpha   90.00
_cell.angle_beta   90.00
_cell.angle_gamma   90.00
#
_symmetry.space_group_name_H-M   'P 1'
#
loop_
_entity.id
_entity.type
_entity.pdbx_description
1 polymer ?
#
loop_
_entity_poly.entity_id
_entity_poly.type
_entity_poly.pdbx_seq_one_letter_code
_entity_poly.pdbx_strand_id
1 'polypeptide(L)'
;MTLLSSLGHKVVIPTKQMDVLTSRLEDHLNPKPYLGYLFETCIDNMKAENTDGFCLADEAVMRESCTRFIITLVDQIRQRLPDNITVLQKRHPFYRSKALCAS
;
A
#
# COMPACT_ATOMS: atom_id res chain seq x y z
N MET A 1 2.19 3.38 13.08
CA MET A 1 0.84 3.54 12.51
C MET A 1 0.60 2.39 11.53
N THR A 2 -0.48 1.63 11.71
CA THR A 2 -0.48 0.16 11.61
C THR A 2 -1.15 -0.46 10.37
N LEU A 3 -1.84 0.30 9.53
CA LEU A 3 -2.50 -0.23 8.32
C LEU A 3 -2.34 0.71 7.12
N LEU A 4 -2.55 2.01 7.33
CA LEU A 4 -2.42 2.99 6.24
C LEU A 4 -1.00 2.97 5.66
N SER A 5 0.01 2.97 6.54
CA SER A 5 1.41 2.91 6.12
C SER A 5 1.76 1.60 5.41
N SER A 6 1.22 0.46 5.84
CA SER A 6 1.48 -0.82 5.18
C SER A 6 0.79 -0.93 3.82
N LEU A 7 -0.40 -0.36 3.67
CA LEU A 7 -1.10 -0.26 2.38
C LEU A 7 -0.37 0.69 1.42
N GLY A 8 -0.01 1.89 1.87
CA GLY A 8 0.73 2.85 1.05
C GLY A 8 2.07 2.27 0.57
N HIS A 9 2.87 1.70 1.48
CA HIS A 9 4.19 1.13 1.15
C HIS A 9 4.15 -0.08 0.21
N LYS A 10 3.00 -0.73 0.01
CA LYS A 10 2.87 -1.80 -1.01
C LYS A 10 2.95 -1.27 -2.44
N VAL A 11 2.48 -0.04 -2.65
CA VAL A 11 2.34 0.54 -4.00
C VAL A 11 3.34 1.65 -4.28
N VAL A 12 3.97 2.24 -3.26
CA VAL A 12 5.01 3.27 -3.44
C VAL A 12 6.43 2.69 -3.47
N ILE A 13 7.36 3.48 -3.99
CA ILE A 13 8.78 3.15 -4.04
C ILE A 13 9.33 2.95 -2.61
N PRO A 14 9.87 1.77 -2.25
CA PRO A 14 10.28 1.45 -0.88
C PRO A 14 11.38 2.35 -0.31
N THR A 15 12.23 2.91 -1.15
CA THR A 15 13.36 3.75 -0.74
C THR A 15 12.96 5.19 -0.43
N LYS A 16 11.71 5.58 -0.70
CA LYS A 16 11.23 6.94 -0.49
C LYS A 16 10.56 7.06 0.86
N GLN A 17 11.10 7.91 1.74
CA GLN A 17 10.36 8.35 2.92
C GLN A 17 9.18 9.20 2.45
N MET A 18 7.97 8.72 2.74
CA MET A 18 6.72 9.41 2.40
C MET A 18 5.79 9.34 3.59
N ASP A 19 5.17 10.47 3.93
CA ASP A 19 4.11 10.49 4.92
C ASP A 19 2.79 10.06 4.28
N VAL A 20 2.39 8.81 4.54
CA VAL A 20 1.14 8.23 4.03
C VAL A 20 -0.10 8.93 4.61
N LEU A 21 0.00 9.89 5.53
CA LEU A 21 -1.15 10.67 5.98
C LEU A 21 -1.36 11.96 5.19
N THR A 22 -0.27 12.54 4.66
CA THR A 22 -0.33 13.89 4.05
C THR A 22 0.07 13.92 2.58
N SER A 23 0.86 12.94 2.11
CA SER A 23 1.36 12.88 0.74
C SER A 23 0.39 12.21 -0.21
N ARG A 24 0.36 12.65 -1.47
CA ARG A 24 -0.33 11.94 -2.56
C ARG A 24 0.48 10.70 -2.94
N LEU A 25 -0.19 9.56 -3.06
CA LEU A 25 0.48 8.27 -3.32
C LEU A 25 0.92 8.16 -4.78
N GLU A 26 0.12 8.74 -5.67
CA GLU A 26 0.25 8.71 -7.12
C GLU A 26 1.60 9.26 -7.59
N ASP A 27 2.13 10.25 -6.89
CA ASP A 27 3.41 10.89 -7.21
C ASP A 27 4.62 9.96 -6.98
N HIS A 28 4.42 8.83 -6.27
CA HIS A 28 5.49 8.00 -5.71
C HIS A 28 5.29 6.51 -6.00
N LEU A 29 4.45 6.15 -6.97
CA LEU A 29 4.14 4.77 -7.30
C LEU A 29 5.38 3.99 -7.78
N ASN A 30 5.50 2.76 -7.31
CA ASN A 30 6.44 1.80 -7.83
C ASN A 30 5.93 1.30 -9.20
N PRO A 31 6.73 1.36 -10.28
CA PRO A 31 6.34 0.85 -11.60
C PRO A 31 5.97 -0.63 -11.62
N LYS A 32 6.51 -1.43 -10.70
CA LYS A 32 6.21 -2.86 -10.55
C LYS A 32 6.08 -3.19 -9.05
N PRO A 33 4.93 -2.85 -8.43
CA PRO A 33 4.73 -3.10 -7.02
C PRO A 33 4.59 -4.61 -6.78
N TYR A 34 5.19 -5.09 -5.69
CA TYR A 34 4.94 -6.44 -5.19
C TYR A 34 3.61 -6.44 -4.43
N LEU A 35 2.58 -7.03 -5.04
CA LEU A 35 1.22 -6.96 -4.51
C LEU A 35 0.95 -8.04 -3.44
N GLY A 36 1.84 -9.02 -3.33
CA GLY A 36 1.84 -10.05 -2.30
C GLY A 36 1.95 -11.45 -2.90
N TYR A 37 2.37 -12.40 -2.06
CA TYR A 37 2.71 -13.76 -2.49
C TYR A 37 1.61 -14.44 -3.31
N LEU A 38 0.35 -14.36 -2.86
CA LEU A 38 -0.78 -14.97 -3.56
C LEU A 38 -1.02 -14.35 -4.93
N PHE A 39 -0.87 -13.02 -5.05
CA PHE A 39 -1.01 -12.34 -6.34
C PHE A 39 0.09 -12.78 -7.30
N GLU A 40 1.36 -12.74 -6.86
CA GLU A 40 2.49 -13.12 -7.71
C GLU A 40 2.40 -14.59 -8.14
N THR A 41 2.10 -15.49 -7.20
CA THR A 41 1.94 -16.93 -7.48
C THR A 41 0.79 -17.18 -8.46
N CYS A 42 -0.33 -16.45 -8.32
CA CYS A 42 -1.46 -16.58 -9.24
C CYS A 42 -1.09 -16.16 -10.66
N ILE A 43 -0.37 -15.05 -10.82
CA ILE A 43 0.09 -14.57 -12.12
C ILE A 43 1.11 -15.55 -12.73
N ASP A 44 2.02 -16.08 -11.92
CA ASP A 44 3.02 -17.04 -12.39
C ASP A 44 2.36 -18.36 -12.84
N ASN A 45 1.35 -18.84 -12.12
CA ASN A 45 0.56 -20.00 -12.52
C ASN A 45 -0.21 -19.75 -13.82
N MET A 46 -0.88 -18.59 -13.95
CA MET A 46 -1.60 -18.23 -15.19
C MET A 46 -0.67 -18.16 -16.40
N LYS A 47 0.57 -17.70 -16.22
CA LYS A 47 1.60 -17.72 -17.27
C LYS A 47 2.08 -19.13 -17.59
N ALA A 48 2.30 -19.95 -16.56
CA ALA A 48 2.82 -21.31 -16.72
C ALA A 48 1.82 -22.27 -17.36
N GLU A 49 0.53 -22.10 -17.06
CA GLU A 49 -0.54 -22.94 -17.58
C GLU A 49 -0.86 -22.67 -19.05
N ASN A 50 -0.18 -21.73 -19.72
CA ASN A 50 -0.49 -21.28 -21.08
C ASN A 50 -2.00 -21.15 -21.28
N THR A 51 -2.71 -20.52 -20.33
CA THR A 51 -4.14 -20.28 -20.49
C THR A 51 -4.29 -19.44 -21.75
N ASP A 52 -4.80 -20.03 -22.83
CA ASP A 52 -4.87 -19.41 -24.15
C ASP A 52 -5.49 -18.01 -24.03
N GLY A 53 -4.63 -16.98 -24.08
CA GLY A 53 -5.05 -15.58 -23.99
C GLY A 53 -4.49 -14.75 -22.84
N PHE A 54 -3.87 -15.33 -21.79
CA PHE A 54 -3.25 -14.50 -20.75
C PHE A 54 -1.91 -13.92 -21.23
N CYS A 55 -1.87 -12.62 -21.49
CA CYS A 55 -0.68 -11.92 -21.97
C CYS A 55 -0.16 -10.88 -20.98
N LEU A 56 0.99 -10.27 -21.28
CA LEU A 56 1.59 -9.23 -20.45
C LEU A 56 0.67 -8.00 -20.26
N ALA A 57 -0.23 -7.73 -21.22
CA ALA A 57 -1.20 -6.64 -21.09
C ALA A 57 -2.26 -6.95 -20.02
N ASP A 58 -2.69 -8.20 -19.90
CA ASP A 58 -3.67 -8.61 -18.88
C ASP A 58 -3.07 -8.51 -17.48
N GLU A 59 -1.82 -8.95 -17.31
CA GLU A 59 -1.08 -8.74 -16.06
C GLU A 59 -1.00 -7.25 -15.70
N ALA A 60 -0.68 -6.40 -16.67
CA ALA A 60 -0.57 -4.95 -16.43
C ALA A 60 -1.92 -4.36 -15.97
N VAL A 61 -3.03 -4.74 -16.60
CA VAL A 61 -4.39 -4.31 -16.21
C VAL A 61 -4.75 -4.78 -14.81
N MET A 62 -4.42 -6.03 -14.46
CA MET A 62 -4.67 -6.56 -13.11
C MET A 62 -3.85 -5.80 -12.06
N ARG A 63 -2.55 -5.59 -12.31
CA ARG A 63 -1.67 -4.83 -11.39
C ARG A 63 -2.14 -3.40 -11.22
N GLU A 64 -2.55 -2.74 -12.30
CA GLU A 64 -3.08 -1.38 -12.26
C GLU A 64 -4.36 -1.33 -11.42
N SER A 65 -5.28 -2.27 -11.63
CA SER A 65 -6.54 -2.34 -10.89
C SER A 65 -6.31 -2.53 -9.39
N CYS A 66 -5.42 -3.43 -9.00
CA CYS A 66 -5.04 -3.62 -7.59
C CYS A 66 -4.37 -2.37 -7.00
N THR A 67 -3.50 -1.72 -7.76
CA THR A 67 -2.83 -0.49 -7.33
C THR A 67 -3.84 0.64 -7.09
N ARG A 68 -4.77 0.83 -8.02
CA ARG A 68 -5.84 1.82 -7.93
C ARG A 68 -6.77 1.55 -6.75
N PHE A 69 -7.09 0.28 -6.49
CA PHE A 69 -7.86 -0.12 -5.32
C PHE A 69 -7.15 0.27 -4.02
N ILE A 70 -5.85 0.01 -3.89
CA ILE A 70 -5.06 0.37 -2.71
C ILE A 70 -5.03 1.89 -2.50
N ILE A 71 -4.79 2.67 -3.55
CA ILE A 71 -4.78 4.15 -3.49
C ILE A 71 -6.15 4.65 -3.00
N THR A 72 -7.22 4.19 -3.64
CA THR A 72 -8.60 4.57 -3.30
C THR A 72 -8.92 4.21 -1.84
N LEU A 73 -8.51 3.02 -1.40
CA LEU A 73 -8.72 2.57 -0.03
C LEU A 73 -7.98 3.45 0.98
N VAL A 74 -6.73 3.82 0.69
CA VAL A 74 -5.96 4.73 1.55
C VAL A 74 -6.65 6.08 1.65
N ASP A 75 -7.10 6.66 0.54
CA ASP A 75 -7.76 7.97 0.54
C ASP A 75 -9.11 7.94 1.28
N GLN A 76 -9.90 6.89 1.10
CA GLN A 76 -11.15 6.72 1.84
C GLN A 76 -10.92 6.58 3.34
N ILE A 77 -9.87 5.86 3.76
CA ILE A 77 -9.53 5.76 5.19
C ILE A 77 -9.06 7.14 5.70
N ARG A 78 -8.22 7.86 4.95
CA ARG A 78 -7.76 9.22 5.31
C ARG A 78 -8.93 10.17 5.55
N GLN A 79 -9.90 10.20 4.64
CA GLN A 79 -11.09 11.06 4.74
C GLN A 79 -11.95 10.79 5.98
N ARG A 80 -11.88 9.58 6.54
CA ARG A 80 -12.62 9.18 7.75
C ARG A 80 -11.83 9.42 9.03
N LEU A 81 -10.57 9.84 8.94
CA LEU A 81 -9.78 10.21 10.11
C LEU A 81 -10.14 11.63 10.54
N PRO A 82 -10.22 11.89 11.85
CA PRO A 82 -10.44 13.24 12.35
C PRO A 82 -9.22 14.13 12.09
N ASP A 83 -9.43 15.42 11.84
CA ASP A 83 -8.36 16.40 11.49
C ASP A 83 -7.24 16.47 12.53
N ASN A 84 -7.53 16.10 13.78
CA ASN A 84 -6.59 16.10 14.89
C ASN A 84 -5.81 14.77 15.04
N ILE A 85 -5.88 13.84 14.08
CA ILE A 85 -5.23 12.52 14.19
C ILE A 85 -3.72 12.61 14.46
N THR A 86 -3.02 13.58 13.86
CA THR A 86 -1.59 13.84 14.10
C THR A 86 -1.32 14.40 15.50
N VAL A 87 -2.26 15.16 16.07
CA VAL A 87 -2.19 15.67 17.45
C VAL A 87 -2.51 14.56 18.45
N LEU A 88 -3.49 13.70 18.15
CA LEU A 88 -3.88 12.55 18.98
C LEU A 88 -2.77 11.50 19.05
N GLN A 89 -2.06 11.23 17.95
CA GLN A 89 -0.87 10.36 17.93
C GLN A 89 0.24 10.87 18.86
N LYS A 90 0.45 12.19 18.92
CA LYS A 90 1.49 12.80 19.77
C LYS A 90 1.11 12.83 21.27
N ARG A 91 -0.19 12.82 21.60
CA ARG A 91 -0.67 12.99 22.99
C ARG A 91 -1.09 11.71 23.72
N HIS A 92 -1.38 10.59 23.04
CA HIS A 92 -1.90 9.40 23.72
C HIS A 92 -0.81 8.47 24.30
N PRO A 93 -0.89 8.10 25.61
CA PRO A 93 0.07 7.18 26.26
C PRO A 93 0.15 5.78 25.63
N PHE A 94 -0.92 5.31 25.01
CA PHE A 94 -0.98 4.01 24.33
C PHE A 94 -0.02 3.90 23.13
N TYR A 95 0.28 5.02 22.46
CA TYR A 95 1.23 5.07 21.35
C TYR A 95 2.69 5.28 21.83
N ARG A 96 2.90 5.60 23.11
CA ARG A 96 4.21 5.89 23.71
C ARG A 96 4.94 4.62 24.19
N SER A 97 4.20 3.59 24.61
CA SER A 97 4.77 2.36 25.20
C SER A 97 5.58 1.51 24.22
N LYS A 98 5.26 1.52 22.92
CA LYS A 98 6.04 0.77 21.90
C LYS A 98 7.39 1.42 21.55
N ALA A 99 7.57 2.72 21.82
CA ALA A 99 8.83 3.42 21.53
C ALA A 99 9.87 3.25 22.66
N LEU A 100 9.45 2.81 23.85
CA LEU A 100 10.32 2.64 25.02
C LEU A 100 10.85 1.20 25.19
N CYS A 101 10.35 0.22 24.43
CA CYS A 101 10.85 -1.17 24.47
C CYS A 101 11.97 -1.45 23.45
N ALA A 102 12.52 -0.42 22.80
CA ALA A 102 13.64 -0.54 21.85
C ALA A 102 14.87 0.27 22.29
N SER A 103 14.98 0.58 23.59
CA SER A 103 16.16 1.18 24.22
C SER A 103 16.85 0.18 25.13
#